data_AF-A0A2M7KQ41-F1
#
_entry.id   AF-A0A2M7KQ41-F1
#
_cell.length_a   1.000
_cell.length_b   1.000
_cell.length_c   1.000
_cell.angle_alpha   90.00
_cell.angle_beta   90.00
_cell.angle_gamma   90.00
#
_symmetry.space_group_name_H-M   'P 1'
#
loop_
_entity.id
_entity.type
_entity.pdbx_description
1 polymer ?
#
loop_
_entity_poly.entity_id
_entity_poly.type
_entity_poly.pdbx_seq_one_letter_code
_entity_poly.pdbx_strand_id
1 'polypeptide(L)'
;MANYRGPKCKLCRREGQKLFLKGDKCYGKCTLDKRPEPPGKAGQPGGLRASGRGGGRAGGARGAAGGGRSPAGGGRSGGRRSGGRTRMSDYGIRLREKQKLRRTYGVLERQFRTYFQRAEGMPGVTGGNLLGLLECRLDNVIFRLGIAASRPHARQLVTHRHVRVNGRPANVPSILLSPGDRIELKSKSRTSPFVLEIIQSGSRRDLPGWIERAPDGFSGRVLGTPTRDQIDTDVQEQLIVEYYSR
;
A
#
# COMPACT_ATOMS: atom_id res chain seq x y z
N MET A 1 14.07 -15.10 5.79
CA MET A 1 13.11 -14.96 4.67
C MET A 1 13.39 -13.69 3.89
N ALA A 2 13.61 -13.79 2.58
CA ALA A 2 13.77 -12.63 1.71
C ALA A 2 12.46 -11.79 1.67
N ASN A 3 12.58 -10.49 1.46
CA ASN A 3 11.46 -9.57 1.32
C ASN A 3 11.80 -8.41 0.37
N TYR A 4 10.77 -7.71 -0.11
CA TYR A 4 10.99 -6.51 -0.92
C TYR A 4 11.47 -5.35 -0.04
N ARG A 5 12.74 -4.94 -0.21
CA ARG A 5 13.37 -3.81 0.50
C ARG A 5 13.44 -2.52 -0.32
N GLY A 6 12.95 -2.55 -1.56
CA GLY A 6 13.03 -1.41 -2.47
C GLY A 6 12.05 -0.27 -2.14
N PRO A 7 11.99 0.76 -3.01
CA PRO A 7 11.15 1.93 -2.80
C PRO A 7 9.64 1.62 -2.73
N LYS A 8 9.06 1.61 -1.52
CA LYS A 8 7.65 1.26 -1.30
C LYS A 8 6.64 2.16 -2.02
N CYS A 9 6.85 3.49 -2.06
CA CYS A 9 5.94 4.42 -2.75
C CYS A 9 5.88 4.18 -4.26
N LYS A 10 6.93 3.58 -4.85
CA LYS A 10 6.95 3.17 -6.26
C LYS A 10 5.90 2.09 -6.54
N LEU A 11 5.66 1.20 -5.56
CA LEU A 11 4.62 0.18 -5.64
C LEU A 11 3.22 0.79 -5.64
N CYS A 12 2.93 1.69 -4.69
CA CYS A 12 1.64 2.40 -4.64
C CYS A 12 1.34 3.13 -5.95
N ARG A 13 2.33 3.86 -6.48
CA ARG A 13 2.19 4.57 -7.77
C ARG A 13 2.02 3.64 -8.96
N ARG A 14 2.65 2.47 -8.94
CA ARG A 14 2.49 1.48 -10.02
C ARG A 14 1.09 0.88 -10.02
N GLU A 15 0.53 0.61 -8.84
CA GLU A 15 -0.82 0.04 -8.69
C GLU A 15 -1.93 1.10 -8.67
N GLY A 16 -1.57 2.39 -8.60
CA GLY A 16 -2.54 3.51 -8.63
C GLY A 16 -3.32 3.70 -7.33
N GLN A 17 -2.94 3.03 -6.24
CA GLN A 17 -3.70 2.98 -4.99
C GLN A 17 -2.79 3.03 -3.76
N LYS A 18 -3.31 3.53 -2.64
CA LYS A 18 -2.59 3.57 -1.35
C LYS A 18 -2.50 2.17 -0.74
N LEU A 19 -1.29 1.61 -0.69
CA LEU A 19 -1.01 0.30 -0.06
C LEU A 19 -0.58 0.40 1.42
N PHE A 20 -0.54 1.60 2.00
CA PHE A 20 -0.20 1.88 3.41
C PHE A 20 1.13 1.29 3.94
N LEU A 21 2.12 1.07 3.06
CA LEU A 21 3.39 0.40 3.42
C LEU A 21 4.39 1.24 4.25
N LYS A 22 4.09 2.53 4.50
CA LYS A 22 4.96 3.48 5.23
C LYS A 22 4.32 4.09 6.48
N GLY A 23 3.22 3.53 6.99
CA GLY A 23 2.57 4.02 8.22
C GLY A 23 2.09 5.46 8.08
N ASP A 24 2.41 6.32 9.05
CA ASP A 24 1.85 7.68 9.20
C ASP A 24 2.07 8.58 7.99
N LYS A 25 3.18 8.38 7.27
CA LYS A 25 3.45 9.08 6.00
C LYS A 25 2.36 8.85 4.95
N CYS A 26 1.66 7.71 4.98
CA CYS A 26 0.60 7.38 4.03
C CYS A 26 -0.71 8.13 4.31
N TYR A 27 -0.94 8.57 5.56
CA TYR A 27 -2.14 9.30 5.95
C TYR A 27 -1.99 10.82 5.74
N GLY A 28 -0.80 11.37 6.00
CA GLY A 28 -0.52 12.80 5.78
C GLY A 28 0.12 13.11 4.42
N LYS A 29 1.45 13.02 4.36
CA LYS A 29 2.26 13.46 3.19
C LYS A 29 2.51 12.32 2.20
N CYS A 30 1.45 11.71 1.66
CA CYS A 30 1.57 10.59 0.73
C CYS A 30 2.11 11.03 -0.64
N THR A 31 2.99 10.22 -1.23
CA THR A 31 3.57 10.52 -2.55
C THR A 31 2.59 10.25 -3.70
N LEU A 32 1.60 9.38 -3.49
CA LEU A 32 0.60 9.07 -4.51
C LEU A 32 -0.26 10.29 -4.80
N ASP A 33 -0.71 10.99 -3.76
CA ASP A 33 -1.56 12.18 -3.87
C ASP A 33 -0.86 13.30 -4.64
N LYS A 34 0.47 13.41 -4.51
CA LYS A 34 1.28 14.40 -5.23
C LYS A 34 1.67 13.95 -6.65
N ARG A 35 1.79 12.65 -6.88
CA ARG A 35 2.33 12.05 -8.13
C ARG A 35 1.63 10.71 -8.40
N PRO A 36 0.39 10.73 -8.91
CA PRO A 36 -0.42 9.52 -9.08
C PRO A 36 0.07 8.63 -10.23
N GLU A 37 0.85 9.17 -11.16
CA GLU A 37 1.28 8.44 -12.34
C GLU A 37 2.23 7.27 -12.04
N PRO A 38 2.14 6.18 -12.84
CA PRO A 38 3.06 5.06 -12.75
C PRO A 38 4.52 5.49 -12.93
N PRO A 39 5.45 4.91 -12.14
CA PRO A 39 6.86 5.24 -12.24
C PRO A 39 7.46 4.82 -13.59
N GLY A 40 8.38 5.63 -14.10
CA GLY A 40 9.14 5.33 -15.32
C GLY A 40 8.41 5.64 -16.64
N LYS A 41 7.17 6.18 -16.61
CA LYS A 41 6.60 6.79 -17.80
C LYS A 41 7.27 8.16 -18.00
N ALA A 42 8.06 8.31 -19.04
CA ALA A 42 8.45 9.63 -19.56
C ALA A 42 7.21 10.21 -20.27
N GLY A 43 6.82 11.45 -19.94
CA GLY A 43 5.75 12.12 -20.70
C GLY A 43 4.76 12.98 -19.93
N GLN A 44 5.10 13.54 -18.76
CA GLN A 44 4.47 14.79 -18.34
C GLN A 44 5.57 15.79 -18.00
N PRO A 45 5.67 16.94 -18.69
CA PRO A 45 6.59 17.98 -18.27
C PRO A 45 6.13 18.42 -16.88
N GLY A 46 7.02 18.24 -15.90
CA GLY A 46 6.81 18.77 -14.56
C GLY A 46 6.46 20.24 -14.69
N GLY A 47 5.38 20.64 -14.03
CA GLY A 47 4.84 21.99 -14.08
C GLY A 47 5.95 23.03 -14.02
N LEU A 48 5.85 24.02 -14.91
CA LEU A 48 6.65 25.23 -14.88
C LEU A 48 6.75 25.69 -13.42
N ARG A 49 7.94 25.52 -12.83
CA ARG A 49 8.30 26.32 -11.67
C ARG A 49 8.30 27.74 -12.21
N ALA A 50 7.26 28.51 -11.87
CA ALA A 50 7.29 29.95 -11.98
C ALA A 50 8.44 30.43 -11.10
N SER A 51 9.64 30.48 -11.66
CA SER A 51 10.74 31.22 -11.08
C SER A 51 10.31 32.67 -11.15
N GLY A 52 9.91 33.22 -10.00
CA GLY A 52 9.80 34.66 -9.82
C GLY A 52 11.12 35.28 -10.25
N ARG A 53 11.13 35.88 -11.43
CA ARG A 53 12.12 36.87 -11.80
C ARG A 53 11.50 38.21 -11.44
N GLY A 54 11.96 38.75 -10.32
CA GLY A 54 11.94 40.18 -10.10
C GLY A 54 12.67 40.88 -11.26
N GLY A 55 12.13 42.02 -11.65
CA GLY A 55 12.64 42.84 -12.73
C GLY A 55 11.74 44.04 -12.88
N GLY A 56 11.98 45.07 -12.05
CA GLY A 56 11.35 46.37 -12.22
C GLY A 56 11.80 47.04 -13.52
N ARG A 57 10.90 47.82 -14.10
CA ARG A 57 11.11 49.23 -14.49
C ARG A 57 9.85 49.72 -15.20
N ALA A 58 9.22 50.72 -14.58
CA ALA A 58 8.29 51.61 -15.26
C ALA A 58 9.08 52.49 -16.23
N GLY A 59 8.52 52.74 -17.41
CA GLY A 59 9.03 53.77 -18.32
C GLY A 59 8.50 53.64 -19.74
N GLY A 60 7.76 54.67 -20.17
CA GLY A 60 7.77 55.12 -21.57
C GLY A 60 6.61 54.69 -22.45
N ALA A 61 5.53 55.46 -22.42
CA ALA A 61 4.60 55.57 -23.55
C ALA A 61 5.23 56.43 -24.66
N ARG A 62 5.08 56.02 -25.94
CA ARG A 62 4.85 56.86 -27.14
C ARG A 62 4.95 56.02 -28.43
N GLY A 63 3.98 56.22 -29.34
CA GLY A 63 4.29 56.41 -30.77
C GLY A 63 3.90 55.31 -31.78
N ALA A 64 2.71 55.47 -32.36
CA ALA A 64 2.37 55.50 -33.79
C ALA A 64 2.75 54.37 -34.79
N ALA A 65 1.68 53.88 -35.44
CA ALA A 65 1.45 53.72 -36.89
C ALA A 65 2.23 52.69 -37.74
N GLY A 66 1.45 51.80 -38.38
CA GLY A 66 1.50 51.58 -39.83
C GLY A 66 2.09 50.25 -40.34
N GLY A 67 1.37 49.61 -41.26
CA GLY A 67 1.95 48.73 -42.30
C GLY A 67 1.59 47.25 -42.20
N GLY A 68 0.67 46.81 -43.06
CA GLY A 68 0.27 45.40 -43.18
C GLY A 68 1.34 44.49 -43.80
N ARG A 69 1.13 43.19 -43.60
CA ARG A 69 1.36 42.09 -44.55
C ARG A 69 0.93 40.79 -43.87
N SER A 70 -0.08 40.14 -44.42
CA SER A 70 -0.39 38.74 -44.14
C SER A 70 0.81 37.86 -44.51
N PRO A 71 1.13 36.82 -43.72
CA PRO A 71 1.71 35.61 -44.26
C PRO A 71 0.68 34.48 -44.18
N ALA A 72 0.33 34.00 -45.37
CA ALA A 72 -0.35 32.73 -45.55
C ALA A 72 0.51 31.58 -45.01
N GLY A 73 -0.18 30.54 -44.52
CA GLY A 73 0.15 29.15 -44.79
C GLY A 73 1.43 28.58 -44.16
N GLY A 74 1.25 27.76 -43.12
CA GLY A 74 2.32 26.88 -42.66
C GLY A 74 2.11 26.22 -41.30
N GLY A 75 0.86 26.05 -40.86
CA GLY A 75 0.55 25.32 -39.63
C GLY A 75 0.85 23.83 -39.79
N ARG A 76 2.11 23.42 -39.69
CA ARG A 76 2.45 22.03 -39.34
C ARG A 76 2.25 21.87 -37.83
N SER A 77 0.99 21.79 -37.44
CA SER A 77 0.58 21.18 -36.18
C SER A 77 0.94 19.69 -36.26
N GLY A 78 2.20 19.39 -35.98
CA GLY A 78 2.62 18.03 -35.63
C GLY A 78 1.83 17.62 -34.40
N GLY A 79 0.68 17.01 -34.64
CA GLY A 79 -0.21 16.51 -33.60
C GLY A 79 0.60 15.64 -32.66
N ARG A 80 0.87 16.17 -31.45
CA ARG A 80 1.40 15.38 -30.36
C ARG A 80 0.41 14.24 -30.18
N ARG A 81 0.80 13.04 -30.60
CA ARG A 81 0.05 11.81 -30.29
C ARG A 81 -0.19 11.87 -28.80
N SER A 82 -1.44 12.10 -28.41
CA SER A 82 -1.87 11.98 -27.03
C SER A 82 -1.37 10.62 -26.59
N GLY A 83 -0.47 10.60 -25.60
CA GLY A 83 0.08 9.38 -25.02
C GLY A 83 -1.03 8.66 -24.26
N GLY A 84 -2.03 8.17 -24.99
CA GLY A 84 -3.16 7.42 -24.48
C GLY A 84 -2.60 6.22 -23.74
N ARG A 85 -3.03 6.05 -22.49
CA ARG A 85 -2.73 4.83 -21.74
C ARG A 85 -3.25 3.68 -22.58
N THR A 86 -2.36 2.83 -23.10
CA THR A 86 -2.76 1.59 -23.78
C THR A 86 -3.71 0.83 -22.85
N ARG A 87 -4.90 0.49 -23.36
CA ARG A 87 -5.88 -0.32 -22.63
C ARG A 87 -5.20 -1.61 -22.18
N MET A 88 -5.33 -1.94 -20.90
CA MET A 88 -4.71 -3.14 -20.37
C MET A 88 -5.42 -4.37 -20.93
N SER A 89 -4.65 -5.42 -21.24
CA SER A 89 -5.21 -6.72 -21.57
C SER A 89 -5.82 -7.37 -20.33
N ASP A 90 -6.73 -8.33 -20.53
CA ASP A 90 -7.39 -9.05 -19.42
C ASP A 90 -6.38 -9.77 -18.51
N TYR A 91 -5.37 -10.40 -19.10
CA TYR A 91 -4.23 -10.93 -18.34
C TYR A 91 -3.53 -9.85 -17.52
N GLY A 92 -3.33 -8.67 -18.11
CA GLY A 92 -2.74 -7.53 -17.43
C GLY A 92 -3.56 -7.07 -16.23
N ILE A 93 -4.89 -7.03 -16.36
CA ILE A 93 -5.82 -6.66 -15.27
C ILE A 93 -5.73 -7.67 -14.13
N ARG A 94 -5.87 -8.97 -14.42
CA ARG A 94 -5.73 -10.05 -13.43
C ARG A 94 -4.37 -10.05 -12.73
N LEU A 95 -3.30 -9.87 -13.50
CA LEU A 95 -1.95 -9.76 -12.96
C LEU A 95 -1.81 -8.56 -12.01
N ARG A 96 -2.43 -7.42 -12.32
CA ARG A 96 -2.38 -6.23 -11.44
C ARG A 96 -3.09 -6.47 -10.13
N GLU A 97 -4.30 -7.04 -10.14
CA GLU A 97 -5.02 -7.34 -8.90
C GLU A 97 -4.24 -8.31 -8.00
N LYS A 98 -3.66 -9.37 -8.58
CA LYS A 98 -2.76 -10.26 -7.83
C LYS A 98 -1.57 -9.50 -7.25
N GLN A 99 -0.90 -8.69 -8.06
CA GLN A 99 0.29 -7.93 -7.64
C GLN A 99 -0.05 -6.90 -6.56
N LYS A 100 -1.23 -6.27 -6.64
CA LYS A 100 -1.77 -5.36 -5.63
C LYS A 100 -1.89 -6.09 -4.29
N LEU A 101 -2.63 -7.20 -4.25
CA LEU A 101 -2.84 -7.99 -3.03
C LEU A 101 -1.50 -8.46 -2.43
N ARG A 102 -0.64 -9.07 -3.25
CA ARG A 102 0.69 -9.55 -2.84
C ARG A 102 1.54 -8.46 -2.19
N ARG A 103 1.53 -7.24 -2.76
CA ARG A 103 2.33 -6.11 -2.28
C ARG A 103 1.74 -5.48 -1.04
N THR A 104 0.42 -5.44 -0.89
CA THR A 104 -0.27 -4.97 0.33
C THR A 104 0.20 -5.77 1.54
N TYR A 105 0.18 -7.10 1.45
CA TYR A 105 0.63 -7.98 2.54
C TYR A 105 2.15 -8.17 2.58
N GLY A 106 2.89 -7.67 1.59
CA GLY A 106 4.35 -7.71 1.56
C GLY A 106 4.94 -9.11 1.41
N VAL A 107 4.20 -10.05 0.80
CA VAL A 107 4.61 -11.45 0.63
C VAL A 107 5.32 -11.68 -0.71
N LEU A 108 6.20 -12.69 -0.74
CA LEU A 108 6.87 -13.10 -1.98
C LEU A 108 5.92 -13.90 -2.87
N GLU A 109 6.18 -13.92 -4.18
CA GLU A 109 5.34 -14.61 -5.17
C GLU A 109 5.21 -16.11 -4.87
N ARG A 110 6.32 -16.79 -4.55
CA ARG A 110 6.32 -18.21 -4.18
C ARG A 110 5.43 -18.46 -2.96
N GLN A 111 5.55 -17.63 -1.93
CA GLN A 111 4.76 -17.76 -0.71
C GLN A 111 3.28 -17.47 -0.96
N PHE A 112 2.99 -16.46 -1.79
CA PHE A 112 1.63 -16.11 -2.17
C PHE A 112 0.94 -17.26 -2.93
N ARG A 113 1.65 -17.90 -3.87
CA ARG A 113 1.17 -19.10 -4.57
C ARG A 113 0.84 -20.24 -3.61
N THR A 114 1.67 -20.47 -2.60
CA THR A 114 1.38 -21.48 -1.56
C THR A 114 0.12 -21.16 -0.76
N TYR A 115 -0.14 -19.89 -0.43
CA TYR A 115 -1.39 -19.50 0.22
C TYR A 115 -2.60 -19.69 -0.69
N PHE A 116 -2.46 -19.39 -1.99
CA PHE A 116 -3.52 -19.63 -2.96
C PHE A 116 -3.88 -21.12 -3.05
N GLN A 117 -2.88 -22.00 -3.21
CA GLN A 117 -3.09 -23.45 -3.25
C GLN A 117 -3.74 -23.98 -1.97
N ARG A 118 -3.35 -23.44 -0.82
CA ARG A 118 -3.98 -23.78 0.46
C ARG A 118 -5.44 -23.29 0.52
N ALA A 119 -5.73 -22.08 0.03
CA ALA A 119 -7.07 -21.52 0.00
C ALA A 119 -8.01 -22.29 -0.94
N GLU A 120 -7.49 -22.78 -2.07
CA GLU A 120 -8.22 -23.59 -3.05
C GLU A 120 -8.63 -24.96 -2.48
N GLY A 121 -7.79 -25.56 -1.63
CA GLY A 121 -8.11 -26.81 -0.93
C GLY A 121 -9.00 -26.65 0.31
N MET A 122 -9.34 -25.42 0.70
CA MET A 122 -10.23 -25.16 1.85
C MET A 122 -11.69 -25.11 1.39
N PRO A 123 -12.65 -25.58 2.20
CA PRO A 123 -14.06 -25.45 1.88
C PRO A 123 -14.48 -23.97 1.81
N GLY A 124 -15.44 -23.66 0.95
CA GLY A 124 -15.97 -22.30 0.76
C GLY A 124 -15.35 -21.56 -0.43
N VAL A 125 -15.47 -20.23 -0.43
CA VAL A 125 -15.05 -19.38 -1.55
C VAL A 125 -13.53 -19.14 -1.48
N THR A 126 -12.79 -19.61 -2.49
CA THR A 126 -11.32 -19.52 -2.58
C THR A 126 -10.79 -18.11 -2.34
N GLY A 127 -11.44 -17.09 -2.90
CA GLY A 127 -11.05 -15.69 -2.72
C GLY A 127 -11.12 -15.23 -1.26
N GLY A 128 -12.23 -15.56 -0.57
CA GLY A 128 -12.40 -15.28 0.86
C GLY A 128 -11.38 -16.03 1.71
N ASN A 129 -11.16 -17.32 1.42
CA ASN A 129 -10.17 -18.15 2.11
C ASN A 129 -8.75 -17.58 1.96
N LEU A 130 -8.37 -17.12 0.76
CA LEU A 130 -7.06 -16.50 0.51
C LEU A 130 -6.88 -15.23 1.36
N LEU A 131 -7.89 -14.36 1.39
CA LEU A 131 -7.85 -13.14 2.19
C LEU A 131 -7.77 -13.47 3.68
N GLY A 132 -8.55 -14.44 4.15
CA GLY A 132 -8.47 -14.92 5.53
C GLY A 132 -7.08 -15.43 5.92
N LEU A 133 -6.47 -16.27 5.09
CA LEU A 133 -5.11 -16.77 5.32
C LEU A 133 -4.07 -15.64 5.37
N LEU A 134 -4.17 -14.64 4.50
CA LEU A 134 -3.24 -13.50 4.48
C LEU A 134 -3.45 -12.59 5.70
N GLU A 135 -4.69 -12.42 6.11
CA GLU A 135 -5.08 -11.54 7.20
C GLU A 135 -4.70 -12.14 8.57
N CYS A 136 -4.85 -13.46 8.75
CA CYS A 136 -4.48 -14.21 9.97
C CYS A 136 -2.96 -14.43 10.15
N ARG A 137 -2.11 -13.90 9.26
CA ARG A 137 -0.65 -13.95 9.45
C ARG A 137 -0.22 -13.12 10.65
N LEU A 138 0.69 -13.64 11.48
CA LEU A 138 1.18 -12.97 12.67
C LEU A 138 1.67 -11.52 12.39
N ASP A 139 2.45 -11.30 11.33
CA ASP A 139 2.91 -9.95 11.00
C ASP A 139 1.77 -9.00 10.60
N ASN A 140 0.71 -9.50 9.99
CA ASN A 140 -0.45 -8.70 9.65
C ASN A 140 -1.33 -8.42 10.87
N VAL A 141 -1.56 -9.40 11.74
CA VAL A 141 -2.35 -9.21 12.96
C VAL A 141 -1.73 -8.16 13.88
N ILE A 142 -0.40 -8.16 14.05
CA ILE A 142 0.31 -7.12 14.83
C ILE A 142 0.11 -5.72 14.25
N PHE A 143 0.08 -5.61 12.91
CA PHE A 143 -0.21 -4.34 12.24
C PHE A 143 -1.65 -3.90 12.46
N ARG A 144 -2.62 -4.83 12.41
CA ARG A 144 -4.05 -4.55 12.65
C ARG A 144 -4.35 -4.19 14.10
N LEU A 145 -3.66 -4.81 15.05
CA LEU A 145 -3.71 -4.45 16.48
C LEU A 145 -3.17 -3.05 16.78
N GLY A 146 -2.58 -2.35 15.81
CA GLY A 146 -2.02 -1.02 16.02
C GLY A 146 -0.71 -1.02 16.83
N ILE A 147 -0.12 -2.19 17.12
CA ILE A 147 1.18 -2.32 17.79
C ILE A 147 2.32 -1.87 16.84
N ALA A 148 2.09 -1.95 15.53
CA ALA A 148 3.04 -1.53 14.51
C ALA A 148 2.47 -0.48 13.55
N ALA A 149 3.24 0.58 13.30
CA ALA A 149 2.88 1.62 12.34
C ALA A 149 2.66 1.10 10.91
N SER A 150 3.35 0.04 10.46
CA SER A 150 3.23 -0.53 9.10
C SER A 150 3.49 -2.03 9.09
N ARG A 151 2.98 -2.77 8.09
CA ARG A 151 3.23 -4.22 7.92
C ARG A 151 4.74 -4.58 7.91
N PRO A 152 5.62 -3.84 7.23
CA PRO A 152 7.07 -4.12 7.31
C PRO A 152 7.66 -3.89 8.70
N HIS A 153 7.14 -2.92 9.47
CA HIS A 153 7.55 -2.71 10.85
C HIS A 153 7.07 -3.88 11.74
N ALA A 154 5.82 -4.32 11.59
CA ALA A 154 5.30 -5.49 12.30
C ALA A 154 6.17 -6.74 12.06
N ARG A 155 6.57 -6.97 10.80
CA ARG A 155 7.48 -8.04 10.44
C ARG A 155 8.82 -7.94 11.16
N GLN A 156 9.39 -6.73 11.27
CA GLN A 156 10.64 -6.50 11.98
C GLN A 156 10.51 -6.85 13.46
N LEU A 157 9.42 -6.42 14.11
CA LEU A 157 9.11 -6.75 15.50
C LEU A 157 9.09 -8.27 15.74
N VAL A 158 8.44 -9.01 14.84
CA VAL A 158 8.42 -10.48 14.89
C VAL A 158 9.83 -11.04 14.72
N THR A 159 10.53 -10.69 13.65
CA THR A 159 11.87 -11.27 13.36
C THR A 159 12.88 -11.00 14.46
N HIS A 160 12.76 -9.87 15.17
CA HIS A 160 13.62 -9.49 16.28
C HIS A 160 13.16 -10.05 17.64
N ARG A 161 12.16 -10.96 17.67
CA ARG A 161 11.66 -11.64 18.87
C ARG A 161 11.06 -10.69 19.91
N HIS A 162 10.37 -9.64 19.47
CA HIS A 162 9.65 -8.72 20.36
C HIS A 162 8.23 -9.19 20.70
N VAL A 163 7.73 -10.22 20.00
CA VAL A 163 6.34 -10.69 20.12
C VAL A 163 6.30 -12.09 20.70
N ARG A 164 5.28 -12.37 21.49
CA ARG A 164 4.92 -13.70 21.96
C ARG A 164 3.50 -14.05 21.50
N VAL A 165 3.29 -15.33 21.21
CA VAL A 165 1.99 -15.92 20.90
C VAL A 165 1.76 -16.99 21.96
N ASN A 166 0.65 -16.89 22.70
CA ASN A 166 0.30 -17.79 23.81
C ASN A 166 1.47 -17.97 24.81
N GLY A 167 2.14 -16.86 25.15
CA GLY A 167 3.29 -16.82 26.07
C GLY A 167 4.64 -17.25 25.47
N ARG A 168 4.66 -17.92 24.30
CA ARG A 168 5.89 -18.40 23.65
C ARG A 168 6.46 -17.34 22.69
N PRO A 169 7.79 -17.13 22.64
CA PRO A 169 8.39 -16.18 21.71
C PRO A 169 8.17 -16.62 20.26
N ALA A 170 7.64 -15.71 19.44
CA ALA A 170 7.35 -15.97 18.03
C ALA A 170 8.24 -15.10 17.15
N ASN A 171 9.08 -15.75 16.33
CA ASN A 171 10.04 -15.07 15.45
C ASN A 171 9.81 -15.30 13.95
N VAL A 172 8.73 -15.99 13.60
CA VAL A 172 8.37 -16.32 12.22
C VAL A 172 7.13 -15.51 11.81
N PRO A 173 7.27 -14.51 10.94
CA PRO A 173 6.16 -13.64 10.49
C PRO A 173 5.01 -14.38 9.80
N SER A 174 5.27 -15.55 9.22
CA SER A 174 4.32 -16.32 8.43
C SER A 174 3.48 -17.31 9.24
N ILE A 175 3.62 -17.33 10.57
CA ILE A 175 2.74 -18.10 11.45
C ILE A 175 1.30 -17.65 11.19
N LEU A 176 0.42 -18.62 10.96
CA LEU A 176 -1.02 -18.39 10.86
C LEU A 176 -1.61 -18.54 12.25
N LEU A 177 -2.33 -17.51 12.68
CA LEU A 177 -3.01 -17.51 13.97
C LEU A 177 -4.39 -18.14 13.82
N SER A 178 -4.77 -18.88 14.85
CA SER A 178 -6.10 -19.49 14.97
C SER A 178 -6.99 -18.64 15.86
N PRO A 179 -8.32 -18.77 15.73
CA PRO A 179 -9.25 -18.20 16.70
C PRO A 179 -8.88 -18.62 18.12
N GLY A 180 -8.87 -17.66 19.05
CA GLY A 180 -8.48 -17.85 20.43
C GLY A 180 -7.03 -17.48 20.76
N ASP A 181 -6.13 -17.40 19.77
CA ASP A 181 -4.72 -17.08 20.01
C ASP A 181 -4.54 -15.69 20.62
N ARG A 182 -3.71 -15.61 21.67
CA ARG A 182 -3.33 -14.37 22.36
C ARG A 182 -1.95 -13.92 21.92
N ILE A 183 -1.85 -12.66 21.52
CA ILE A 183 -0.62 -12.02 21.06
C ILE A 183 -0.23 -10.96 22.08
N GLU A 184 1.05 -10.92 22.45
CA GLU A 184 1.55 -9.93 23.40
C GLU A 184 2.94 -9.42 23.01
N LEU A 185 3.19 -8.14 23.31
CA LEU A 185 4.52 -7.56 23.20
C LEU A 185 5.36 -7.87 24.46
N LYS A 186 6.63 -8.23 24.26
CA LYS A 186 7.59 -8.49 25.33
C LYS A 186 7.75 -7.25 26.23
N SER A 187 7.83 -7.45 27.55
CA SER A 187 7.94 -6.38 28.55
C SER A 187 9.01 -5.34 28.22
N LYS A 188 10.25 -5.76 27.91
CA LYS A 188 11.35 -4.85 27.54
C LYS A 188 11.06 -3.96 26.32
N SER A 189 10.21 -4.44 25.41
CA SER A 189 9.83 -3.68 24.21
C SER A 189 8.73 -2.66 24.49
N ARG A 190 7.97 -2.81 25.59
CA ARG A 190 6.90 -1.88 26.00
C ARG A 190 7.46 -0.54 26.46
N THR A 191 8.66 -0.53 27.02
CA THR A 191 9.33 0.68 27.52
C THR A 191 9.90 1.57 26.41
N SER A 192 9.97 1.08 25.17
CA SER A 192 10.56 1.86 24.08
C SER A 192 9.67 3.07 23.74
N PRO A 193 10.21 4.31 23.72
CA PRO A 193 9.45 5.51 23.36
C PRO A 193 8.77 5.38 21.99
N PHE A 194 9.44 4.74 21.04
CA PHE A 194 8.94 4.50 19.69
C PHE A 194 7.68 3.61 19.67
N VAL A 195 7.64 2.58 20.53
CA VAL A 195 6.47 1.69 20.63
C VAL A 195 5.30 2.42 21.29
N LEU A 196 5.58 3.21 22.32
CA LEU A 196 4.57 4.01 23.03
C LEU A 196 3.90 5.02 22.09
N GLU A 197 4.69 5.74 21.29
CA GLU A 197 4.18 6.69 20.30
C GLU A 197 3.27 6.00 19.26
N ILE A 198 3.68 4.83 18.77
CA ILE A 198 2.89 4.05 17.80
C ILE A 198 1.58 3.57 18.41
N ILE A 199 1.59 3.16 19.67
CA ILE A 199 0.37 2.71 20.35
C ILE A 199 -0.60 3.87 20.53
N GLN A 200 -0.10 5.04 20.92
CA GLN A 200 -0.90 6.27 21.07
C GLN A 200 -1.49 6.72 19.72
N SER A 201 -0.70 6.71 18.65
CA SER A 201 -1.17 7.07 17.30
C SER A 201 -2.06 5.99 16.68
N GLY A 202 -1.80 4.72 17.00
CA GLY A 202 -2.50 3.54 16.52
C GLY A 202 -3.91 3.40 17.07
N SER A 203 -4.21 4.00 18.22
CA SER A 203 -5.58 4.09 18.78
C SER A 203 -6.55 4.87 17.87
N ARG A 204 -6.05 5.57 16.85
CA ARG A 204 -6.87 6.27 15.84
C ARG A 204 -7.33 5.37 14.68
N ARG A 205 -6.92 4.11 14.65
CA ARG A 205 -7.29 3.18 13.57
C ARG A 205 -8.47 2.34 14.01
N ASP A 206 -9.44 2.20 13.13
CA ASP A 206 -10.58 1.31 13.34
C ASP A 206 -10.07 -0.14 13.43
N LEU A 207 -10.46 -0.84 14.49
CA LEU A 207 -10.11 -2.24 14.68
C LEU A 207 -11.16 -3.13 13.99
N PRO A 208 -10.74 -4.09 13.15
CA PRO A 208 -11.64 -5.07 12.57
C PRO A 208 -12.29 -5.94 13.65
N GLY A 209 -13.57 -6.29 13.48
CA GLY A 209 -14.35 -7.03 14.49
C GLY A 209 -13.89 -8.48 14.76
N TRP A 210 -12.92 -9.01 14.02
CA TRP A 210 -12.35 -10.35 14.26
C TRP A 210 -11.12 -10.33 15.18
N ILE A 211 -10.64 -9.14 15.58
CA ILE A 211 -9.55 -8.97 16.54
C ILE A 211 -10.03 -8.11 17.70
N GLU A 212 -9.62 -8.50 18.90
CA GLU A 212 -9.75 -7.69 20.10
C GLU A 212 -8.38 -7.17 20.54
N ARG A 213 -8.32 -5.89 20.95
CA ARG A 213 -7.13 -5.29 21.55
C ARG A 213 -7.40 -5.04 23.02
N ALA A 214 -6.46 -5.43 23.87
CA ALA A 214 -6.57 -5.21 25.30
C ALA A 214 -6.43 -3.71 25.64
N PRO A 215 -6.97 -3.25 26.79
CA PRO A 215 -6.90 -1.85 27.20
C PRO A 215 -5.47 -1.31 27.37
N ASP A 216 -4.53 -2.20 27.70
CA ASP A 216 -3.10 -1.87 27.80
C ASP A 216 -2.47 -1.54 26.44
N GLY A 217 -3.13 -1.92 25.35
CA GLY A 217 -2.71 -1.67 23.98
C GLY A 217 -1.50 -2.51 23.51
N PHE A 218 -0.86 -3.28 24.40
CA PHE A 218 0.31 -4.13 24.13
C PHE A 218 -0.05 -5.59 23.85
N SER A 219 -1.31 -5.95 24.07
CA SER A 219 -1.80 -7.31 23.84
C SER A 219 -3.11 -7.30 23.05
N GLY A 220 -3.43 -8.44 22.46
CA GLY A 220 -4.66 -8.65 21.72
C GLY A 220 -4.96 -10.12 21.50
N ARG A 221 -6.17 -10.41 21.05
CA ARG A 221 -6.67 -11.77 20.82
C ARG A 221 -7.35 -11.86 19.46
N VAL A 222 -7.15 -12.98 18.78
CA VAL A 222 -7.91 -13.32 17.58
C VAL A 222 -9.24 -13.92 18.01
N LEU A 223 -10.37 -13.32 17.62
CA LEU A 223 -11.70 -13.81 17.97
C LEU A 223 -12.19 -14.87 16.99
N GLY A 224 -11.91 -14.70 15.70
CA GLY A 224 -12.39 -15.57 14.63
C GLY A 224 -11.63 -15.41 13.34
N THR A 225 -11.98 -16.22 12.35
CA THR A 225 -11.52 -16.02 10.97
C THR A 225 -12.25 -14.83 10.36
N PRO A 226 -11.53 -13.86 9.76
CA PRO A 226 -12.15 -12.66 9.20
C PRO A 226 -13.07 -13.01 8.02
N THR A 227 -14.24 -12.41 8.00
CA THR A 227 -15.11 -12.42 6.82
C THR A 227 -14.67 -11.36 5.81
N ARG A 228 -15.15 -11.46 4.57
CA ARG A 228 -14.77 -10.52 3.51
C ARG A 228 -15.09 -9.06 3.84
N ASP A 229 -16.20 -8.82 4.53
CA ASP A 229 -16.70 -7.48 4.86
C ASP A 229 -15.86 -6.80 5.95
N GLN A 230 -15.15 -7.58 6.77
CA GLN A 230 -14.27 -7.08 7.82
C GLN A 230 -12.86 -6.74 7.31
N ILE A 231 -12.60 -6.89 6.00
CA ILE A 231 -11.29 -6.69 5.39
C ILE A 231 -11.32 -5.46 4.48
N ASP A 232 -10.68 -4.37 4.92
CA ASP A 232 -10.60 -3.10 4.18
C ASP A 232 -9.70 -3.13 2.93
N THR A 233 -9.23 -4.31 2.52
CA THR A 233 -8.35 -4.41 1.35
C THR A 233 -9.20 -4.30 0.10
N ASP A 234 -9.09 -3.17 -0.59
CA ASP A 234 -9.75 -2.92 -1.87
C ASP A 234 -9.02 -3.65 -3.03
N VAL A 235 -9.35 -4.93 -3.17
CA VAL A 235 -8.91 -5.86 -4.22
C VAL A 235 -10.13 -6.62 -4.74
N GLN A 236 -10.08 -7.02 -6.01
CA GLN A 236 -11.07 -7.93 -6.59
C GLN A 236 -10.51 -9.36 -6.56
N GLU A 237 -10.91 -10.14 -5.55
CA GLU A 237 -10.41 -11.51 -5.36
C GLU A 237 -10.71 -12.44 -6.53
N GLN A 238 -11.84 -12.27 -7.23
CA GLN A 238 -12.23 -13.10 -8.36
C GLN A 238 -11.20 -13.07 -9.49
N LEU A 239 -10.66 -11.89 -9.80
CA LEU A 239 -9.62 -11.72 -10.83
C LEU A 239 -8.31 -12.42 -10.46
N ILE A 240 -8.05 -12.62 -9.17
CA ILE A 240 -6.87 -13.34 -8.66
C ILE A 240 -7.08 -14.83 -8.82
N VAL A 241 -8.29 -15.34 -8.56
CA VAL A 241 -8.64 -16.74 -8.81
C VAL A 241 -8.50 -17.04 -10.31
N GLU A 242 -9.12 -16.23 -11.17
CA GLU A 242 -8.99 -16.37 -12.63
C GLU A 242 -7.55 -16.31 -13.15
N TYR A 243 -6.65 -15.61 -12.44
CA TYR A 243 -5.23 -15.57 -12.79
C TYR A 243 -4.56 -16.94 -12.61
N TYR A 244 -4.92 -17.68 -11.56
CA TYR A 244 -4.29 -18.95 -11.20
C TYR A 244 -5.01 -20.17 -11.79
N SER A 245 -6.28 -20.06 -12.17
CA SER A 245 -7.04 -21.11 -12.85
C SER A 245 -6.71 -21.25 -14.35
N ARG A 246 -5.75 -20.47 -14.85
CA ARG A 246 -5.29 -20.51 -16.24
C ARG A 246 -3.99 -21.29 -16.39
#